data_AF-Q0YV23-F1
#
_entry.id   AF-Q0YV23-F1
#
_cell.length_a   1.000
_cell.length_b   1.000
_cell.length_c   1.000
_cell.angle_alpha   90.00
_cell.angle_beta   90.00
_cell.angle_gamma   90.00
#
_symmetry.space_group_name_H-M   'P 1'
#
loop_
_entity.id
_entity.type
_entity.pdbx_description
1 polymer ?
#
loop_
_entity_poly.entity_id
_entity_poly.type
_entity_poly.pdbx_seq_one_letter_code
_entity_poly.pdbx_strand_id
1 'polypeptide(L)'
;MSKVAELNAKIAQLEKERNEIINAERKSVIDDIRAKLVTYNISLDELGRKGKAVKSATKTPSPIKYRKSEHEYWVGRGPKPQWVKAIEAAGESIELYRIPE
;
A
#
# COMPACT_ATOMS: atom_id res chain seq x y z
N MET A 1 18.39 -21.18 33.79
CA MET A 1 17.48 -20.58 32.81
C MET A 1 16.05 -20.99 33.17
N SER A 2 15.04 -20.16 32.88
CA SER A 2 13.63 -20.54 33.11
C SER A 2 13.19 -21.56 32.05
N LYS A 3 12.35 -22.53 32.44
CA LYS A 3 11.79 -23.56 31.55
C LYS A 3 11.07 -22.97 30.32
N VAL A 4 10.56 -21.75 30.44
CA VAL A 4 9.97 -20.98 29.33
C VAL A 4 11.01 -20.62 28.27
N ALA A 5 12.25 -20.28 28.65
CA ALA A 5 13.32 -19.95 27.71
C ALA A 5 13.75 -21.19 26.89
N GLU A 6 13.80 -22.36 27.53
CA GLU A 6 14.10 -23.64 26.86
C GLU A 6 13.01 -24.02 25.86
N LEU A 7 11.73 -23.83 26.21
CA LEU A 7 10.61 -24.05 25.31
C LEU A 7 10.66 -23.11 24.09
N ASN A 8 10.93 -21.82 24.30
CA ASN A 8 11.03 -20.85 23.21
C ASN A 8 12.19 -21.17 22.25
N ALA A 9 13.35 -21.59 22.78
CA ALA A 9 14.48 -22.01 21.94
C ALA A 9 14.12 -23.21 21.07
N LYS A 10 13.37 -24.18 21.63
CA LYS A 10 12.91 -25.37 20.88
C LYS A 10 11.87 -25.03 19.81
N ILE A 11 10.97 -24.08 20.08
CA ILE A 11 10.01 -23.58 19.07
C ILE A 11 10.77 -22.94 17.90
N ALA A 12 11.72 -22.06 18.18
CA ALA A 12 12.50 -21.39 17.14
C ALA A 12 13.27 -22.39 16.26
N GLN A 13 13.83 -23.44 16.86
CA GLN A 13 14.50 -24.50 16.12
C GLN A 13 13.52 -25.26 15.20
N LEU A 14 12.36 -25.66 15.73
CA LEU A 14 11.33 -26.36 14.95
C LEU A 14 10.77 -25.50 13.82
N GLU A 15 10.60 -24.19 14.03
CA GLU A 15 10.18 -23.27 12.98
C GLU A 15 11.22 -23.16 11.87
N LYS A 16 12.51 -23.15 12.22
CA LYS A 16 13.60 -23.14 11.24
C LYS A 16 13.58 -24.42 10.41
N GLU A 17 13.51 -25.59 11.05
CA GLU A 17 13.43 -26.88 10.36
C GLU A 17 12.21 -26.95 9.44
N ARG A 18 11.03 -26.49 9.91
CA ARG A 18 9.82 -26.40 9.09
C ARG A 18 10.02 -25.53 7.86
N ASN A 19 10.64 -24.36 8.01
CA ASN A 19 10.87 -23.45 6.89
C ASN A 19 11.89 -24.01 5.89
N GLU A 20 12.91 -24.72 6.35
CA GLU A 20 13.89 -25.40 5.51
C GLU A 20 13.23 -26.51 4.66
N ILE A 21 12.38 -27.32 5.28
CA ILE A 21 11.58 -28.35 4.59
C ILE A 21 10.67 -27.71 3.54
N ILE A 22 9.91 -26.68 3.92
CA ILE A 22 9.04 -25.96 2.99
C ILE A 22 9.85 -25.40 1.83
N ASN A 23 11.01 -24.81 2.08
CA ASN A 23 11.83 -24.22 1.02
C ASN A 23 12.40 -25.29 0.06
N ALA A 24 12.79 -26.45 0.60
CA ALA A 24 13.25 -27.58 -0.20
C ALA A 24 12.13 -28.14 -1.10
N GLU A 25 10.92 -28.33 -0.55
CA GLU A 25 9.78 -28.86 -1.31
C GLU A 25 9.16 -27.83 -2.25
N ARG A 26 9.25 -26.54 -1.91
CA ARG A 26 8.63 -25.44 -2.66
C ARG A 26 9.07 -25.42 -4.12
N LYS A 27 10.34 -25.69 -4.42
CA LYS A 27 10.83 -25.70 -5.82
C LYS A 27 10.16 -26.82 -6.62
N SER A 28 10.03 -28.01 -6.04
CA SER A 28 9.36 -29.16 -6.66
C SER A 28 7.87 -28.86 -6.90
N VAL A 29 7.18 -28.32 -5.90
CA VAL A 29 5.76 -27.95 -6.00
C VAL A 29 5.53 -26.86 -7.06
N ILE A 30 6.42 -25.86 -7.15
CA ILE A 30 6.31 -24.83 -8.19
C ILE A 30 6.46 -25.44 -9.59
N ASP A 31 7.35 -26.41 -9.77
CA ASP A 31 7.55 -27.09 -11.05
C ASP A 31 6.32 -27.93 -11.44
N ASP A 32 5.76 -28.69 -10.51
CA ASP A 32 4.50 -29.44 -10.70
C ASP A 32 3.33 -28.51 -11.05
N ILE A 33 3.18 -27.38 -10.36
CA ILE A 33 2.15 -26.38 -10.67
C ILE A 33 2.36 -25.83 -12.08
N ARG A 34 3.60 -25.50 -12.48
CA ARG A 34 3.90 -25.04 -13.84
C ARG A 34 3.58 -26.09 -14.89
N ALA A 35 3.91 -27.36 -14.64
CA ALA A 35 3.59 -28.46 -15.54
C ALA A 35 2.07 -28.64 -15.70
N LYS A 36 1.31 -28.53 -14.60
CA LYS A 36 -0.15 -28.54 -14.62
C LYS A 36 -0.73 -27.35 -15.37
N LEU A 37 -0.18 -26.15 -15.18
CA LEU A 37 -0.61 -24.96 -15.92
C LEU A 37 -0.50 -25.15 -17.43
N VAL A 38 0.62 -25.71 -17.90
CA VAL A 38 0.82 -26.00 -19.32
C VAL A 38 -0.10 -27.12 -19.80
N THR A 39 -0.20 -28.23 -19.06
CA THR A 39 -1.02 -29.40 -19.43
C THR A 39 -2.48 -29.04 -19.63
N TYR A 40 -3.02 -28.22 -18.73
CA TYR A 40 -4.43 -27.83 -18.77
C TYR A 40 -4.67 -26.49 -19.49
N ASN A 41 -3.63 -25.90 -20.09
CA ASN A 41 -3.68 -24.57 -20.71
C ASN A 41 -4.30 -23.51 -19.78
N ILE A 42 -4.02 -23.60 -18.48
CA ILE A 42 -4.51 -22.66 -17.46
C ILE A 42 -3.53 -21.49 -17.41
N SER A 43 -4.07 -20.27 -17.48
CA SER A 43 -3.25 -19.07 -17.32
C SER A 43 -3.02 -18.76 -15.84
N LEU A 44 -1.87 -18.16 -15.49
CA LEU A 44 -1.63 -17.62 -14.14
C LEU A 44 -2.69 -16.58 -13.73
N ASP A 45 -3.35 -15.94 -14.70
CA ASP A 45 -4.46 -15.02 -14.47
C ASP A 45 -5.73 -15.74 -13.96
N GLU A 46 -5.96 -16.99 -14.39
CA GLU A 46 -7.08 -17.81 -13.93
C GLU A 46 -6.85 -18.37 -12.51
N LEU A 47 -5.58 -18.58 -12.13
CA LEU A 47 -5.17 -18.78 -10.73
C LEU A 47 -5.27 -17.49 -9.90
N GLY A 48 -5.56 -16.36 -10.53
CA GLY A 48 -5.58 -15.03 -9.95
C GLY A 48 -6.41 -14.94 -8.68
N ARG A 49 -5.85 -14.22 -7.69
CA ARG A 49 -6.49 -13.86 -6.42
C ARG A 49 -7.91 -13.37 -6.70
N LYS A 50 -8.92 -14.04 -6.12
CA LYS A 50 -10.33 -13.60 -6.11
C LYS A 50 -10.39 -12.16 -5.54
N GLY A 51 -10.28 -11.18 -6.42
CA GLY A 51 -9.96 -9.80 -6.04
C GLY A 51 -9.35 -9.07 -7.22
N LYS A 52 -10.23 -8.64 -8.14
CA LYS A 52 -9.97 -7.73 -9.26
C LYS A 52 -8.81 -6.76 -8.92
N ALA A 53 -7.66 -6.94 -9.54
CA ALA A 53 -6.57 -5.98 -9.44
C ALA A 53 -7.05 -4.69 -10.11
N VAL A 54 -7.61 -3.78 -9.31
CA VAL A 54 -7.87 -2.42 -9.75
C VAL A 54 -6.49 -1.84 -10.02
N LYS A 55 -6.14 -1.67 -11.29
CA LYS A 55 -4.98 -0.86 -11.68
C LYS A 55 -5.13 0.47 -10.96
N SER A 56 -4.34 0.69 -9.92
CA SER A 56 -4.23 2.00 -9.28
C SER A 56 -3.55 2.90 -10.31
N ALA A 57 -4.35 3.62 -11.10
CA ALA A 57 -3.83 4.73 -11.86
C ALA A 57 -3.12 5.64 -10.86
N THR A 58 -1.81 5.82 -11.02
CA THR A 58 -1.00 6.74 -10.23
C THR A 58 -1.60 8.13 -10.41
N LYS A 59 -2.47 8.56 -9.50
CA LYS A 59 -3.06 9.88 -9.55
C LYS A 59 -1.95 10.87 -9.23
N THR A 60 -1.50 11.61 -10.24
CA THR A 60 -0.60 12.75 -10.04
C THR A 60 -1.24 13.69 -9.02
N PRO A 61 -0.54 14.02 -7.92
CA PRO A 61 -1.08 14.95 -6.93
C PRO A 61 -1.38 16.29 -7.62
N SER A 62 -2.58 16.82 -7.39
CA SER A 62 -2.96 18.11 -7.96
C SER A 62 -2.07 19.22 -7.36
N PRO A 63 -1.63 20.20 -8.17
CA PRO A 63 -0.80 21.30 -7.68
C PRO A 63 -1.55 22.10 -6.61
N ILE A 64 -0.81 22.55 -5.60
CA ILE A 64 -1.33 23.41 -4.54
C ILE A 64 -1.61 24.79 -5.14
N LYS A 65 -2.86 25.25 -5.10
CA LYS A 65 -3.28 26.53 -5.70
C LYS A 65 -3.22 27.70 -4.71
N TYR A 66 -3.51 27.45 -3.43
CA TYR A 66 -3.51 28.46 -2.38
C TYR A 66 -2.73 27.98 -1.14
N ARG A 67 -1.91 28.83 -0.52
CA ARG A 67 -1.13 28.51 0.69
C ARG A 67 -1.09 29.70 1.64
N LYS A 68 -1.52 29.45 2.89
CA LYS A 68 -1.46 30.43 3.99
C LYS A 68 -0.22 30.23 4.87
N SER A 69 0.22 28.99 5.06
CA SER A 69 1.42 28.64 5.82
C SER A 69 2.01 27.32 5.33
N GLU A 70 3.11 26.85 5.91
CA GLU A 70 3.70 25.55 5.54
C GLU A 70 2.75 24.35 5.75
N HIS A 71 1.86 24.46 6.73
CA HIS A 71 0.93 23.40 7.09
C HIS A 71 -0.51 23.67 6.61
N GLU A 72 -0.82 24.88 6.15
CA GLU A 72 -2.16 25.28 5.67
C GLU A 72 -2.13 25.62 4.19
N TYR A 73 -2.58 24.68 3.36
CA TYR A 73 -2.71 24.87 1.93
C TYR A 73 -4.00 24.25 1.39
N TRP A 74 -4.42 24.71 0.21
CA TRP A 74 -5.61 24.25 -0.47
C TRP A 74 -5.38 24.15 -1.97
N VAL A 75 -5.66 22.98 -2.55
CA VAL A 75 -5.52 22.70 -3.98
C VAL A 75 -6.63 23.36 -4.83
N GLY A 76 -7.57 24.08 -4.22
CA GLY A 76 -8.72 24.69 -4.90
C GLY A 76 -9.75 23.66 -5.40
N ARG A 77 -9.61 22.39 -5.03
CA ARG A 77 -10.55 21.30 -5.29
C ARG A 77 -11.00 20.68 -3.97
N GLY A 78 -12.28 20.32 -3.89
CA GLY A 78 -12.88 19.73 -2.69
C GLY A 78 -13.33 20.76 -1.65
N PRO A 79 -13.69 20.31 -0.43
CA PRO A 79 -14.24 21.18 0.60
C PRO A 79 -13.24 22.28 1.01
N LYS A 80 -13.74 23.52 1.14
CA LYS A 80 -12.94 24.66 1.59
C LYS A 80 -12.47 24.46 3.04
N PRO A 81 -11.16 24.57 3.33
CA PRO A 81 -10.65 24.47 4.70
C PRO A 81 -11.06 25.69 5.54
N GLN A 82 -10.99 25.56 6.86
CA GLN A 82 -11.48 26.57 7.81
C GLN A 82 -10.84 27.95 7.60
N TRP A 83 -9.55 27.99 7.31
CA TRP A 83 -8.83 29.24 7.07
C TRP A 83 -9.32 29.99 5.81
N VAL A 84 -9.70 29.26 4.76
CA VAL A 84 -10.30 29.84 3.54
C VAL A 84 -11.63 30.48 3.87
N LYS A 85 -12.48 29.78 4.63
CA LYS A 85 -13.77 30.32 5.07
C LYS A 85 -13.61 31.54 5.96
N ALA A 86 -12.58 31.57 6.81
CA ALA A 86 -12.29 32.71 7.68
C ALA A 86 -11.86 33.94 6.86
N ILE A 87 -11.04 33.77 5.83
CA ILE A 87 -10.64 34.85 4.90
C ILE A 87 -11.87 35.38 4.14
N GLU A 88 -12.69 34.48 3.59
CA GLU A 88 -13.93 34.87 2.90
C GLU A 88 -14.91 35.59 3.85
N ALA A 89 -14.99 35.17 5.11
CA ALA A 89 -15.82 35.81 6.13
C ALA A 89 -15.25 37.17 6.60
N ALA A 90 -13.93 37.33 6.58
CA ALA A 90 -13.24 38.59 6.85
C ALA A 90 -13.38 39.60 5.69
N GLY A 91 -13.97 39.19 4.55
CA GLY A 91 -14.10 40.03 3.35
C GLY A 91 -12.79 40.15 2.56
N GLU A 92 -11.78 39.34 2.89
CA GLU A 92 -10.50 39.30 2.20
C GLU A 92 -10.55 38.35 0.99
N SER A 93 -9.77 38.66 -0.04
CA SER A 93 -9.68 37.79 -1.22
C SER A 93 -8.68 36.67 -0.98
N ILE A 94 -9.13 35.42 -1.12
CA ILE A 94 -8.26 34.24 -1.12
C ILE A 94 -7.18 34.30 -2.22
N GLU A 95 -7.36 35.13 -3.25
CA GLU A 95 -6.36 35.32 -4.30
C GLU A 95 -5.02 35.86 -3.78
N LEU A 96 -5.00 36.54 -2.64
CA LEU A 96 -3.76 36.99 -1.99
C LEU A 96 -2.87 35.81 -1.56
N TYR A 97 -3.49 34.66 -1.27
CA TYR A 97 -2.83 33.43 -0.83
C TYR A 97 -2.56 32.48 -2.00
N ARG A 98 -2.79 32.91 -3.24
CA ARG A 98 -2.53 32.10 -4.43
C ARG A 98 -1.03 31.97 -4.62
N ILE A 99 -0.55 30.74 -4.78
CA ILE A 99 0.85 30.51 -5.16
C ILE A 99 0.95 30.88 -6.66
N PRO A 100 1.86 31.79 -7.06
CA PRO A 100 2.20 31.97 -8.46
C PRO A 100 2.84 30.66 -8.96
N GLU A 101 2.34 30.15 -10.08
CA GLU A 101 2.84 28.93 -10.72
C GLU A 101 4.31 29.06 -11.12
#